data_AF-A0A847B033-F1
#
_entry.id   AF-A0A847B033-F1
#
_cell.length_a   1.000
_cell.length_b   1.000
_cell.length_c   1.000
_cell.angle_alpha   90.00
_cell.angle_beta   90.00
_cell.angle_gamma   90.00
#
_symmetry.space_group_name_H-M   'P 1'
#
loop_
_entity.id
_entity.type
_entity.pdbx_description
1 polymer ?
#
loop_
_entity_poly.entity_id
_entity_poly.type
_entity_poly.pdbx_seq_one_letter_code
_entity_poly.pdbx_strand_id
1 'polypeptide(L)'
;MPGTLKTRVLVLGLFLFAVVSGCGLGQNKKRAPITEDEFIEITAQWAVLEARYDYAINEANQEGDAKKSNRLLANYEKALEDLFKKHRITTNDLVAFQYDNPGFAERYETTERILRRTETIFEELR
;
A
#
# COMPACT_ATOMS: atom_id res chain seq x y z
N MET A 1 36.92 0.59 4.42
CA MET A 1 36.14 0.19 3.23
C MET A 1 34.68 0.57 3.45
N PRO A 2 34.22 1.74 2.99
CA PRO A 2 32.83 2.18 3.09
C PRO A 2 32.08 1.79 1.81
N GLY A 3 31.61 0.55 1.72
CA GLY A 3 31.03 0.03 0.48
C GLY A 3 29.89 -0.98 0.64
N THR A 4 29.36 -1.17 1.85
CA THR A 4 28.56 -2.37 2.14
C THR A 4 27.17 -2.11 2.75
N LEU A 5 26.70 -0.85 2.79
CA LEU A 5 25.32 -0.54 3.19
C LEU A 5 24.40 -0.18 2.02
N LYS A 6 24.89 0.52 0.99
CA LYS A 6 24.05 1.00 -0.12
C LYS A 6 23.57 -0.15 -1.04
N THR A 7 24.33 -1.24 -1.12
CA THR A 7 24.01 -2.41 -1.95
C THR A 7 22.89 -3.27 -1.36
N ARG A 8 22.68 -3.26 -0.03
CA ARG A 8 21.63 -4.07 0.61
C ARG A 8 20.22 -3.48 0.43
N VAL A 9 20.12 -2.15 0.37
CA VAL A 9 18.84 -1.45 0.11
C VAL A 9 18.36 -1.68 -1.33
N LEU A 10 19.30 -1.78 -2.28
CA LEU A 10 18.97 -2.06 -3.67
C LEU A 10 18.42 -3.48 -3.88
N VAL A 11 18.81 -4.44 -3.05
CA VAL A 11 18.35 -5.84 -3.14
C VAL A 11 16.95 -6.02 -2.55
N LEU A 12 16.56 -5.23 -1.54
CA LEU A 12 15.20 -5.28 -1.02
C LEU A 12 14.16 -4.70 -2.00
N GLY A 13 14.53 -3.67 -2.78
CA GLY A 13 13.66 -3.09 -3.82
C GLY A 13 13.46 -4.00 -5.04
N LEU A 14 14.38 -4.94 -5.29
CA LEU A 14 14.34 -5.84 -6.46
C LEU A 14 13.66 -7.19 -6.19
N PHE A 15 13.50 -7.60 -4.92
CA PHE A 15 12.85 -8.88 -4.60
C PHE A 15 11.33 -8.86 -4.75
N LEU A 16 10.71 -7.67 -4.75
CA LEU A 16 9.29 -7.49 -5.10
C LEU A 16 9.00 -7.75 -6.59
N PHE A 17 10.00 -7.72 -7.46
CA PHE A 17 9.84 -7.99 -8.90
C PHE A 17 9.85 -9.48 -9.25
N ALA A 18 10.46 -10.35 -8.43
CA ALA A 18 10.64 -11.77 -8.77
C ALA A 18 9.46 -12.67 -8.38
N VAL A 19 8.61 -12.25 -7.44
CA VAL A 19 7.40 -13.01 -7.07
C VAL A 19 6.26 -12.84 -8.11
N VAL A 20 6.36 -11.83 -8.98
CA VAL A 20 5.31 -11.48 -9.97
C VAL A 20 5.42 -12.30 -11.27
N SER A 21 6.54 -12.98 -11.53
CA SER A 21 6.77 -13.68 -12.81
C SER A 21 6.34 -15.15 -12.85
N GLY A 22 5.80 -15.70 -11.76
CA GLY A 22 5.64 -17.15 -11.58
C GLY A 22 4.23 -17.68 -11.34
N CYS A 23 3.19 -16.83 -11.28
CA CYS A 23 1.82 -17.31 -11.07
C CYS A 23 0.84 -16.63 -12.02
N GLY A 24 0.58 -17.30 -13.14
CA GLY A 24 -0.67 -17.24 -13.87
C GLY A 24 -1.16 -15.86 -14.33
N LEU A 25 -0.85 -15.54 -15.58
CA LEU A 25 -1.77 -14.88 -16.52
C LEU A 25 -3.05 -15.73 -16.68
N GLY A 26 -3.79 -15.92 -15.58
CA GLY A 26 -5.17 -16.34 -15.63
C GLY A 26 -5.96 -15.14 -16.09
N GLN A 27 -6.40 -15.17 -17.35
CA GLN A 27 -7.38 -14.24 -17.90
C GLN A 27 -8.54 -14.09 -16.90
N ASN A 28 -8.47 -13.07 -16.06
CA ASN A 28 -9.50 -12.80 -15.08
C ASN A 28 -10.67 -12.24 -15.89
N LYS A 29 -11.78 -12.99 -15.90
CA LYS A 29 -13.06 -12.62 -16.54
C LYS A 29 -13.26 -11.12 -16.37
N LYS A 30 -13.41 -10.36 -17.48
CA LYS A 30 -13.72 -8.91 -17.56
C LYS A 30 -14.34 -8.39 -16.25
N ARG A 31 -13.48 -8.02 -15.29
CA ARG A 31 -13.90 -7.30 -14.09
C ARG A 31 -13.93 -5.85 -14.50
N ALA A 32 -14.90 -5.09 -14.02
CA ALA A 32 -14.92 -3.67 -14.31
C ALA A 32 -13.59 -3.05 -13.85
N PRO A 33 -12.92 -2.24 -14.70
CA PRO A 33 -11.72 -1.54 -14.29
C PRO A 33 -12.04 -0.65 -13.08
N ILE A 34 -11.09 -0.54 -12.16
CA ILE A 34 -11.17 0.39 -11.03
C ILE A 34 -11.31 1.82 -11.55
N THR A 35 -12.19 2.59 -10.93
CA THR A 35 -12.41 4.00 -11.25
C THR A 35 -11.40 4.92 -10.55
N GLU A 36 -11.24 6.16 -11.04
CA GLU A 36 -10.39 7.16 -10.38
C GLU A 36 -10.78 7.40 -8.91
N ASP A 37 -12.08 7.46 -8.63
CA ASP A 37 -12.59 7.69 -7.27
C ASP A 37 -12.30 6.50 -6.35
N GLU A 38 -12.48 5.28 -6.84
CA GLU A 38 -12.11 4.07 -6.09
C GLU A 38 -10.61 4.02 -5.83
N PHE A 39 -9.78 4.39 -6.82
CA PHE A 39 -8.34 4.45 -6.66
C PHE A 39 -7.94 5.46 -5.57
N ILE A 40 -8.52 6.66 -5.59
CA ILE A 40 -8.26 7.71 -4.59
C ILE A 40 -8.70 7.25 -3.19
N GLU A 41 -9.90 6.69 -3.08
CA GLU A 41 -10.45 6.22 -1.80
C GLU A 41 -9.59 5.12 -1.17
N ILE A 42 -9.21 4.11 -1.96
CA ILE A 42 -8.40 2.98 -1.51
C ILE A 42 -7.00 3.47 -1.13
N THR A 43 -6.39 4.34 -1.95
CA THR A 43 -5.06 4.88 -1.68
C THR A 43 -5.04 5.72 -0.41
N ALA A 44 -6.07 6.54 -0.19
CA ALA A 44 -6.21 7.32 1.03
C ALA A 44 -6.38 6.43 2.27
N GLN A 45 -7.27 5.43 2.22
CA GLN A 45 -7.46 4.50 3.34
C GLN A 45 -6.18 3.68 3.63
N TRP A 46 -5.44 3.26 2.59
CA TRP A 46 -4.13 2.62 2.77
C TRP A 46 -3.16 3.58 3.46
N ALA A 47 -3.00 4.82 2.99
CA ALA A 47 -2.10 5.79 3.62
C ALA A 47 -2.40 6.01 5.12
N VAL A 48 -3.69 6.04 5.50
CA VAL A 48 -4.10 6.10 6.91
C VAL A 48 -3.67 4.84 7.68
N LEU A 49 -3.86 3.64 7.12
CA LEU A 49 -3.44 2.39 7.75
C LEU A 49 -1.93 2.32 7.94
N GLU A 50 -1.16 2.75 6.92
CA GLU A 50 0.30 2.77 6.95
C GLU A 50 0.82 3.74 8.02
N ALA A 51 0.32 4.97 8.06
CA ALA A 51 0.71 5.96 9.06
C ALA A 51 0.42 5.48 10.51
N ARG A 52 -0.72 4.81 10.73
CA ARG A 52 -1.06 4.23 12.04
C ARG A 52 -0.15 3.08 12.42
N TYR A 53 0.19 2.22 11.46
CA TYR A 53 1.12 1.12 11.67
C TYR A 53 2.52 1.65 12.00
N ASP A 54 3.03 2.61 11.22
CA ASP A 54 4.34 3.23 11.41
C ASP A 54 4.48 3.88 12.79
N TYR A 55 3.43 4.56 13.27
CA TYR A 55 3.41 5.09 14.63
C TYR A 55 3.55 3.95 15.67
N ALA A 56 2.69 2.93 15.57
CA ALA A 56 2.65 1.85 16.56
C ALA A 56 3.89 0.95 16.54
N ILE A 57 4.47 0.69 15.36
CA ILE A 57 5.67 -0.15 15.23
C ILE A 57 6.91 0.56 15.76
N ASN A 58 7.00 1.88 15.62
CA ASN A 58 8.09 2.66 16.19
C ASN A 58 8.06 2.63 17.73
N GLU A 59 6.88 2.76 18.34
CA GLU A 59 6.71 2.58 19.79
C GLU A 59 7.11 1.16 20.23
N ALA A 60 6.61 0.13 19.55
CA ALA A 60 6.93 -1.27 19.87
C ALA A 60 8.43 -1.59 19.73
N ASN A 61 9.10 -1.02 18.72
CA ASN A 61 10.52 -1.18 18.51
C ASN A 61 11.36 -0.46 19.57
N GLN A 62 10.91 0.71 20.05
CA GLN A 62 11.55 1.41 21.17
C GLN A 62 11.45 0.61 22.48
N GLU A 63 10.34 -0.11 22.67
CA GLU A 63 10.14 -1.02 23.81
C GLU A 63 10.96 -2.33 23.68
N GLY A 64 11.48 -2.66 22.49
CA GLY A 64 12.18 -3.92 22.21
C GLY A 64 11.28 -5.16 22.21
N ASP A 65 9.95 -4.99 22.11
CA ASP A 65 9.00 -6.11 22.11
C ASP A 65 8.75 -6.64 20.68
N ALA A 66 9.60 -7.59 20.28
CA ALA A 66 9.48 -8.26 18.98
C ALA A 66 8.11 -8.97 18.77
N LYS A 67 7.46 -9.43 19.85
CA LYS A 67 6.14 -10.09 19.77
C LYS A 67 5.04 -9.07 19.48
N LYS A 68 5.12 -7.88 20.10
CA LYS A 68 4.24 -6.75 19.78
C LYS A 68 4.44 -6.29 18.34
N SER A 69 5.69 -6.14 17.89
CA SER A 69 6.01 -5.76 16.50
C SER A 69 5.43 -6.75 15.48
N ASN A 70 5.60 -8.06 15.69
CA ASN A 70 5.03 -9.08 14.80
C ASN A 70 3.49 -9.07 14.78
N ARG A 71 2.85 -8.80 15.93
CA ARG A 71 1.38 -8.69 16.00
C ARG A 71 0.88 -7.46 15.26
N LEU A 72 1.58 -6.34 15.38
CA LEU A 72 1.23 -5.10 14.66
C LEU A 72 1.31 -5.32 13.15
N LEU A 73 2.36 -6.01 12.67
CA LEU A 73 2.50 -6.36 11.26
C LEU A 73 1.33 -7.22 10.77
N ALA A 74 1.01 -8.29 11.50
CA ALA A 74 -0.11 -9.18 11.13
C ALA A 74 -1.46 -8.45 11.12
N ASN A 75 -1.69 -7.53 12.07
CA ASN A 75 -2.91 -6.73 12.11
C ASN A 75 -2.98 -5.76 10.93
N TYR A 76 -1.86 -5.15 10.56
CA TYR A 76 -1.77 -4.26 9.41
C TYR A 76 -2.03 -5.00 8.09
N GLU A 77 -1.38 -6.16 7.87
CA GLU A 77 -1.59 -7.01 6.69
C GLU A 77 -3.06 -7.43 6.57
N LYS A 78 -3.68 -7.84 7.68
CA LYS A 78 -5.10 -8.19 7.70
C LYS A 78 -6.00 -7.00 7.36
N ALA A 79 -5.71 -5.81 7.89
CA ALA A 79 -6.49 -4.61 7.60
C ALA A 79 -6.39 -4.21 6.11
N LEU A 80 -5.22 -4.37 5.50
CA LEU A 80 -5.04 -4.18 4.06
C LEU A 80 -5.81 -5.21 3.23
N GLU A 81 -5.79 -6.48 3.64
CA GLU A 81 -6.55 -7.54 2.98
C GLU A 81 -8.07 -7.25 3.04
N ASP A 82 -8.56 -6.83 4.20
CA ASP A 82 -9.96 -6.47 4.40
C ASP A 82 -10.36 -5.23 3.59
N LEU A 83 -9.48 -4.23 3.47
CA LEU A 83 -9.63 -3.07 2.59
C LEU A 83 -9.82 -3.49 1.13
N PHE A 84 -8.91 -4.31 0.61
CA PHE A 84 -8.99 -4.78 -0.77
C PHE A 84 -10.21 -5.66 -1.02
N LYS A 85 -10.58 -6.52 -0.07
CA LYS A 85 -11.82 -7.31 -0.14
C LYS A 85 -13.07 -6.43 -0.18
N LYS A 86 -13.14 -5.39 0.65
CA LYS A 86 -14.27 -4.45 0.71
C LYS A 86 -14.51 -3.79 -0.65
N HIS A 87 -13.43 -3.34 -1.29
CA HIS A 87 -13.48 -2.73 -2.61
C HIS A 87 -13.49 -3.74 -3.75
N ARG A 88 -13.43 -5.05 -3.46
CA ARG A 88 -13.37 -6.13 -4.43
C ARG A 88 -12.23 -5.96 -5.45
N ILE A 89 -11.08 -5.48 -4.99
CA ILE A 89 -9.88 -5.29 -5.80
C ILE A 89 -8.71 -6.13 -5.27
N THR A 90 -7.61 -6.08 -5.98
CA THR A 90 -6.30 -6.65 -5.64
C THR A 90 -5.23 -5.59 -5.87
N THR A 91 -4.03 -5.82 -5.35
CA THR A 91 -2.87 -4.95 -5.64
C THR A 91 -2.59 -4.85 -7.14
N ASN A 92 -2.81 -5.92 -7.90
CA ASN A 92 -2.64 -5.92 -9.35
C ASN A 92 -3.63 -4.99 -10.05
N ASP A 93 -4.83 -4.80 -9.52
CA ASP A 93 -5.82 -3.87 -10.08
C ASP A 93 -5.35 -2.41 -9.92
N LEU A 94 -4.71 -2.08 -8.79
CA LEU A 94 -4.10 -0.76 -8.58
C LEU A 94 -2.90 -0.53 -9.51
N VAL A 95 -2.05 -1.54 -9.71
CA VAL A 95 -0.90 -1.47 -10.62
C VAL A 95 -1.37 -1.34 -12.07
N ALA A 96 -2.35 -2.14 -12.48
CA ALA A 96 -2.95 -2.07 -13.81
C ALA A 96 -3.53 -0.67 -14.08
N PHE A 97 -4.22 -0.10 -13.09
CA PHE A 97 -4.76 1.25 -13.20
C PHE A 97 -3.68 2.32 -13.40
N GLN A 98 -2.57 2.26 -12.66
CA GLN A 98 -1.45 3.20 -12.85
C GLN A 98 -0.77 3.02 -14.21
N TYR A 99 -0.64 1.77 -14.68
CA TYR A 99 -0.08 1.46 -15.98
C TYR A 99 -0.97 1.99 -17.12
N ASP A 100 -2.28 1.78 -17.01
CA ASP A 100 -3.27 2.23 -17.98
C ASP A 100 -3.48 3.76 -17.96
N ASN A 101 -3.13 4.42 -16.85
CA ASN A 101 -3.23 5.86 -16.66
C ASN A 101 -1.88 6.48 -16.26
N PRO A 102 -0.88 6.49 -17.16
CA PRO A 102 0.44 7.01 -16.85
C PRO A 102 0.36 8.49 -16.46
N GLY A 103 1.08 8.85 -15.40
CA GLY A 103 1.08 10.20 -14.82
C GLY A 103 -0.17 10.55 -14.03
N PHE A 104 -1.17 9.67 -13.88
CA PHE A 104 -2.35 9.95 -13.06
C PHE A 104 -1.99 10.27 -11.60
N ALA A 105 -1.09 9.49 -10.99
CA ALA A 105 -0.59 9.72 -9.63
C ALA A 105 0.40 10.90 -9.55
N GLU A 106 0.92 11.39 -10.68
CA GLU A 106 1.84 12.53 -10.74
C GLU A 106 1.10 13.86 -10.97
N ARG A 107 -0.20 13.80 -11.32
CA ARG A 107 -1.05 15.00 -11.41
C ARG A 107 -1.23 15.59 -10.03
N TYR A 108 -0.89 16.87 -9.90
CA TYR A 108 -1.06 17.65 -8.67
C TYR A 108 -2.48 17.51 -8.09
N GLU A 109 -3.51 17.62 -8.94
CA GLU A 109 -4.92 17.46 -8.54
C GLU A 109 -5.21 16.09 -7.92
N THR A 110 -4.68 15.00 -8.48
CA THR A 110 -4.85 13.66 -7.92
C THR A 110 -4.20 13.56 -6.54
N THR A 111 -2.97 14.05 -6.41
CA THR A 111 -2.25 14.07 -5.13
C THR A 111 -3.00 14.90 -4.08
N GLU A 112 -3.51 16.08 -4.43
CA GLU A 112 -4.35 16.88 -3.54
C GLU A 112 -5.63 16.15 -3.13
N ARG A 113 -6.29 15.45 -4.06
CA ARG A 113 -7.51 14.67 -3.76
C ARG A 113 -7.23 13.52 -2.80
N ILE A 114 -6.12 12.81 -2.99
CA ILE A 114 -5.68 11.74 -2.06
C ILE A 114 -5.38 12.34 -0.69
N LEU A 115 -4.62 13.44 -0.61
CA LEU A 115 -4.28 14.09 0.65
C LEU A 115 -5.53 14.56 1.39
N ARG A 116 -6.42 15.30 0.73
CA ARG A 116 -7.67 15.79 1.33
C ARG A 116 -8.54 14.63 1.83
N ARG A 117 -8.64 13.54 1.06
CA ARG A 117 -9.43 12.39 1.49
C ARG A 117 -8.79 11.69 2.69
N THR A 118 -7.46 11.58 2.71
CA THR A 118 -6.69 11.05 3.83
C THR A 118 -6.95 11.86 5.11
N GLU A 119 -6.89 13.19 5.03
CA GLU A 119 -7.22 14.09 6.14
C GLU A 119 -8.66 13.89 6.63
N THR A 120 -9.63 13.80 5.71
CA THR A 120 -11.03 13.56 6.06
C THR A 120 -11.19 12.24 6.83
N ILE A 121 -10.54 11.16 6.39
CA ILE A 121 -10.59 9.87 7.08
C ILE A 121 -9.94 9.98 8.48
N PHE A 122 -8.85 10.73 8.62
CA PHE A 122 -8.23 10.97 9.93
C PHE A 122 -9.17 11.73 10.88
N GLU A 123 -9.89 12.74 10.38
CA GLU A 123 -10.89 13.47 11.16
C GLU A 123 -12.06 12.58 11.59
N GLU A 124 -12.54 11.71 10.70
CA GLU A 124 -13.61 10.73 11.00
C GLU A 124 -13.21 9.69 12.07
N LEU A 125 -11.90 9.40 12.21
CA LEU A 125 -11.37 8.43 13.18
C LEU A 125 -11.06 9.03 14.55
N ARG A 126 -11.09 10.35 14.71
CA ARG A 126 -10.72 11.08 15.93
C ARG A 126 -11.89 11.26 16.90
#